data_AF-A0A084Y2B1-F1
#
_entry.id   AF-A0A084Y2B1-F1
#
_cell.length_a   1.000
_cell.length_b   1.000
_cell.length_c   1.000
_cell.angle_alpha   90.00
_cell.angle_beta   90.00
_cell.angle_gamma   90.00
#
_symmetry.space_group_name_H-M   'P 1'
#
loop_
_entity.id
_entity.type
_entity.pdbx_description
1 polymer ?
#
loop_
_entity_poly.entity_id
_entity_poly.type
_entity_poly.pdbx_seq_one_letter_code
_entity_poly.pdbx_strand_id
1 'polypeptide(L)'
;MTTTTLTKSAGIALLPHTQCATATVTIGSPVDVSTKLGPATAFIKMGRTIATALTNQVRFRIEGSPKTSGNDEWVPIYEWQSLNGTTAASKTTLNDAACDAGDTSFTLTSGTGFTAGDVIYLRETGTPANSEWCRGKSTSTNTVTIEEALTRGHTNGIDVTDLAEIFSIPIDLSGQVRVRLVVDTASAASGQTVDCIAWMVTADSASTA
;
A
#
# COMPACT_ATOMS: atom_id res chain seq x y z
N MET A 1 12.76 37.98 -10.22
CA MET A 1 13.01 36.55 -9.97
C MET A 1 12.09 35.77 -10.88
N THR A 2 12.62 34.87 -11.70
CA THR A 2 11.80 33.93 -12.48
C THR A 2 11.31 32.82 -11.57
N THR A 3 10.01 32.53 -11.59
CA THR A 3 9.42 31.44 -10.79
C THR A 3 9.16 30.25 -11.70
N THR A 4 9.76 29.10 -11.38
CA THR A 4 9.46 27.83 -12.08
C THR A 4 8.32 27.12 -11.36
N THR A 5 7.24 26.83 -12.07
CA THR A 5 6.11 26.03 -11.58
C THR A 5 6.16 24.64 -12.17
N LEU A 6 6.05 23.61 -11.34
CA LEU A 6 5.93 22.22 -11.78
C LEU A 6 4.47 21.78 -11.82
N THR A 7 4.03 21.28 -12.97
CA THR A 7 2.76 20.57 -13.11
C THR A 7 2.94 19.14 -12.64
N LYS A 8 2.03 18.62 -11.81
CA LYS A 8 2.09 17.26 -11.27
C LYS A 8 0.85 16.46 -11.61
N SER A 9 1.04 15.19 -11.96
CA SER A 9 -0.01 14.18 -11.92
C SER A 9 0.07 13.42 -10.61
N ALA A 10 -1.06 13.23 -9.93
CA ALA A 10 -1.14 12.52 -8.66
C ALA A 10 -2.04 11.29 -8.77
N GLY A 11 -1.79 10.28 -7.92
CA GLY A 11 -2.65 9.10 -7.81
C GLY A 11 -2.59 8.17 -9.03
N ILE A 12 -1.51 8.20 -9.81
CA ILE A 12 -1.36 7.29 -10.95
C ILE A 12 -1.17 5.88 -10.41
N ALA A 13 -2.12 4.98 -10.67
CA ALA A 13 -2.09 3.63 -10.11
C ALA A 13 -0.93 2.81 -10.71
N LEU A 14 -0.08 2.27 -9.83
CA LEU A 14 0.94 1.25 -10.18
C LEU A 14 0.40 -0.16 -9.95
N LEU A 15 -0.43 -0.31 -8.92
CA LEU A 15 -1.16 -1.54 -8.61
C LEU A 15 -2.50 -1.13 -7.99
N PRO A 16 -3.65 -1.44 -8.61
CA PRO A 16 -4.95 -1.28 -7.94
C PRO A 16 -4.98 -2.15 -6.68
N HIS A 17 -5.93 -1.92 -5.78
CA HIS A 17 -6.02 -2.77 -4.59
C HIS A 17 -6.19 -4.24 -4.98
N THR A 18 -5.15 -5.03 -4.73
CA THR A 18 -5.00 -6.40 -5.22
C THR A 18 -4.65 -7.33 -4.07
N GLN A 19 -5.33 -8.47 -4.03
CA GLN A 19 -4.94 -9.59 -3.19
C GLN A 19 -3.77 -10.32 -3.85
N CYS A 20 -2.57 -10.16 -3.28
CA CYS A 20 -1.36 -10.85 -3.71
C CYS A 20 -1.30 -12.23 -3.05
N ALA A 21 -1.80 -13.25 -3.75
CA ALA A 21 -1.87 -14.61 -3.26
C ALA A 21 -0.51 -15.15 -2.82
N THR A 22 -0.46 -16.01 -1.80
CA THR A 22 0.76 -16.72 -1.40
C THR A 22 1.42 -17.44 -2.59
N ALA A 23 2.74 -17.54 -2.57
CA ALA A 23 3.51 -18.24 -3.59
C ALA A 23 3.37 -17.66 -5.02
N THR A 24 3.06 -16.37 -5.17
CA THR A 24 2.90 -15.72 -6.48
C THR A 24 3.78 -14.48 -6.65
N VAL A 25 4.04 -14.12 -7.91
CA VAL A 25 4.59 -12.81 -8.26
C VAL A 25 3.47 -12.00 -8.89
N THR A 26 2.97 -11.00 -8.18
CA THR A 26 1.96 -10.07 -8.69
C THR A 26 2.67 -8.91 -9.39
N ILE A 27 2.35 -8.71 -10.66
CA ILE A 27 2.94 -7.65 -11.48
C ILE A 27 1.87 -6.60 -11.75
N GLY A 28 2.15 -5.35 -11.38
CA GLY A 28 1.30 -4.20 -11.66
C GLY A 28 1.28 -3.81 -13.13
N SER A 29 0.31 -2.97 -13.50
CA SER A 29 0.20 -2.47 -14.87
C SER A 29 1.38 -1.54 -15.21
N PRO A 30 2.00 -1.69 -16.39
CA PRO A 30 2.97 -0.71 -16.89
C PRO A 30 2.35 0.68 -16.99
N VAL A 31 3.04 1.69 -16.45
CA VAL A 31 2.67 3.09 -16.60
C VAL A 31 3.68 3.78 -17.49
N ASP A 32 3.19 4.47 -18.52
CA ASP A 32 4.01 5.32 -19.39
C ASP A 32 4.47 6.57 -18.64
N VAL A 33 5.78 6.75 -18.59
CA VAL A 33 6.45 7.89 -17.98
C VAL A 33 7.37 8.63 -18.96
N SER A 34 7.32 8.29 -20.25
CA SER A 34 8.20 8.81 -21.29
C SER A 34 8.16 10.34 -21.47
N THR A 35 7.07 10.98 -21.03
CA THR A 35 6.86 12.42 -21.10
C THR A 35 7.04 13.13 -19.76
N LYS A 36 7.38 12.39 -18.70
CA LYS A 36 7.49 12.92 -17.34
C LYS A 36 8.90 13.47 -17.14
N LEU A 37 9.01 14.66 -16.56
CA LEU A 37 10.30 15.31 -16.32
C LEU A 37 11.10 14.64 -15.19
N GLY A 38 10.42 13.97 -14.25
CA GLY A 38 11.03 13.53 -12.98
C GLY A 38 11.29 14.69 -12.00
N PRO A 39 11.52 14.43 -10.70
CA PRO A 39 11.42 13.16 -9.98
C PRO A 39 9.98 12.71 -9.75
N ALA A 40 9.80 11.45 -9.35
CA ALA A 40 8.51 10.89 -8.92
C ALA A 40 8.59 10.30 -7.51
N THR A 41 7.43 10.07 -6.91
CA THR A 41 7.32 9.36 -5.62
C THR A 41 6.23 8.31 -5.74
N ALA A 42 6.59 7.05 -5.50
CA ALA A 42 5.63 5.97 -5.35
C ALA A 42 5.25 5.79 -3.88
N PHE A 43 3.96 5.55 -3.65
CA PHE A 43 3.39 5.23 -2.37
C PHE A 43 2.81 3.82 -2.46
N ILE A 44 3.16 2.98 -1.51
CA ILE A 44 2.74 1.58 -1.46
C ILE A 44 2.16 1.33 -0.08
N LYS A 45 1.01 0.66 -0.02
CA LYS A 45 0.44 0.14 1.23
C LYS A 45 0.31 -1.37 1.13
N MET A 46 0.69 -2.06 2.20
CA MET A 46 0.55 -3.51 2.37
C MET A 46 -0.31 -3.77 3.60
N GLY A 47 -1.36 -4.58 3.47
CA GLY A 47 -2.20 -5.07 4.55
C GLY A 47 -1.96 -6.56 4.81
N ARG A 48 -1.96 -6.95 6.09
CA ARG A 48 -1.93 -8.36 6.51
C ARG A 48 -3.32 -8.97 6.30
N THR A 49 -3.41 -10.18 5.77
CA THR A 49 -4.72 -10.87 5.68
C THR A 49 -4.93 -11.88 6.82
N ILE A 50 -3.87 -12.21 7.55
CA ILE A 50 -3.88 -13.22 8.61
C ILE A 50 -2.97 -12.83 9.79
N ALA A 51 -3.15 -13.49 10.94
CA ALA A 51 -2.34 -13.29 12.15
C ALA A 51 -0.94 -13.94 12.09
N THR A 52 -0.80 -15.07 11.40
CA THR A 52 0.46 -15.82 11.43
C THR A 52 1.59 -15.03 10.79
N ALA A 53 2.77 -15.06 11.42
CA ALA A 53 4.00 -14.55 10.83
C ALA A 53 4.25 -15.21 9.47
N LEU A 54 4.79 -14.44 8.52
CA LEU A 54 5.28 -15.01 7.28
C LEU A 54 6.56 -15.79 7.54
N THR A 55 6.81 -16.81 6.73
CA THR A 55 8.10 -17.52 6.76
C THR A 55 9.26 -16.60 6.39
N ASN A 56 9.00 -15.62 5.52
CA ASN A 56 9.95 -14.59 5.09
C ASN A 56 9.21 -13.31 4.71
N GLN A 57 9.95 -12.20 4.59
CA GLN A 57 9.43 -10.91 4.16
C GLN A 57 8.85 -10.96 2.73
N VAL A 58 7.82 -10.14 2.46
CA VAL A 58 7.33 -9.86 1.11
C VAL A 58 8.36 -8.98 0.41
N ARG A 59 8.74 -9.35 -0.81
CA ARG A 59 9.68 -8.55 -1.60
C ARG A 59 8.93 -7.64 -2.56
N PHE A 60 9.44 -6.44 -2.70
CA PHE A 60 8.89 -5.42 -3.58
C PHE A 60 9.99 -4.90 -4.47
N ARG A 61 9.63 -4.60 -5.71
CA ARG A 61 10.52 -3.85 -6.60
C ARG A 61 9.72 -2.97 -7.53
N ILE A 62 10.27 -1.79 -7.77
CA ILE A 62 9.84 -0.96 -8.89
C ILE A 62 10.77 -1.30 -10.04
N GLU A 63 10.19 -1.68 -11.17
CA GLU A 63 10.93 -1.95 -12.39
C GLU A 63 10.73 -0.81 -13.38
N GLY A 64 11.82 -0.44 -14.07
CA GLY A 64 11.83 0.48 -15.19
C GLY A 64 12.06 -0.25 -16.51
N SER A 65 11.55 0.32 -17.60
CA SER A 65 11.80 -0.15 -18.96
C SER A 65 12.14 1.03 -19.86
N PRO A 66 13.18 0.93 -20.72
CA PRO A 66 13.49 1.94 -21.73
C PRO A 66 12.65 1.79 -23.01
N LYS A 67 11.75 0.81 -23.07
CA LYS A 67 10.92 0.52 -24.25
C LYS A 67 9.50 1.05 -24.07
N THR A 68 8.85 1.40 -25.17
CA THR A 68 7.41 1.78 -25.19
C THR A 68 6.47 0.58 -25.20
N SER A 69 6.97 -0.61 -25.54
CA SER A 69 6.22 -1.87 -25.59
C SER A 69 7.15 -3.07 -25.30
N GLY A 70 6.59 -4.29 -25.22
CA GLY A 70 7.35 -5.50 -24.92
C GLY A 70 7.54 -5.74 -23.41
N ASN A 71 7.97 -6.96 -23.08
CA ASN A 71 8.07 -7.49 -21.70
C ASN A 71 9.46 -7.99 -21.33
N ASP A 72 10.47 -7.77 -22.18
CA ASP A 72 11.75 -8.45 -22.08
C ASP A 72 12.81 -7.55 -21.42
N GLU A 73 12.63 -6.23 -21.49
CA GLU A 73 13.53 -5.21 -20.94
C GLU A 73 12.91 -4.50 -19.73
N TRP A 74 12.66 -5.27 -18.67
CA TRP A 74 12.33 -4.74 -17.34
C TRP A 74 13.51 -4.95 -16.41
N VAL A 75 13.97 -3.88 -15.76
CA VAL A 75 15.07 -3.93 -14.79
C VAL A 75 14.60 -3.32 -13.46
N PRO A 76 14.96 -3.90 -12.31
CA PRO A 76 14.70 -3.28 -11.02
C PRO A 76 15.45 -1.94 -10.93
N ILE A 77 14.72 -0.86 -10.65
CA ILE A 77 15.30 0.46 -10.37
C ILE A 77 15.30 0.77 -8.87
N TYR A 78 14.47 0.07 -8.10
CA TYR A 78 14.48 0.11 -6.64
C TYR A 78 13.89 -1.20 -6.09
N GLU A 79 14.54 -1.78 -5.07
CA GLU A 79 14.14 -3.03 -4.43
C GLU A 79 14.12 -2.89 -2.92
N TRP A 80 13.13 -3.51 -2.28
CA TRP A 80 13.02 -3.55 -0.82
C TRP A 80 12.18 -4.76 -0.38
N GLN A 81 12.00 -4.91 0.92
CA GLN A 81 11.17 -5.94 1.51
C GLN A 81 10.31 -5.35 2.62
N SER A 82 9.23 -6.03 2.98
CA SER A 82 8.44 -5.71 4.17
C SER A 82 9.33 -5.71 5.41
N LEU A 83 9.01 -4.86 6.38
CA LEU A 83 9.69 -4.78 7.66
C LEU A 83 9.10 -5.80 8.65
N ASN A 84 7.78 -5.94 8.68
CA ASN A 84 7.06 -6.66 9.74
C ASN A 84 6.57 -8.04 9.32
N GLY A 85 6.87 -8.49 8.10
CA GLY A 85 6.35 -9.74 7.55
C GLY A 85 6.65 -10.97 8.40
N THR A 86 7.81 -11.08 9.04
CA THR A 86 8.16 -12.22 9.91
C THR A 86 7.66 -12.08 11.35
N THR A 87 6.96 -10.99 11.67
CA THR A 87 6.33 -10.76 12.97
C THR A 87 4.88 -11.22 12.90
N ALA A 88 4.41 -11.91 13.93
CA ALA A 88 3.00 -12.29 14.02
C ALA A 88 2.15 -11.04 14.20
N ALA A 89 1.12 -10.91 13.38
CA ALA A 89 0.15 -9.83 13.46
C ALA A 89 -0.97 -10.19 14.44
N SER A 90 -1.53 -9.20 15.11
CA SER A 90 -2.82 -9.29 15.76
C SER A 90 -3.92 -9.25 14.70
N LYS A 91 -4.83 -10.21 14.74
CA LYS A 91 -6.03 -10.25 13.89
C LYS A 91 -7.26 -10.41 14.75
N THR A 92 -8.25 -9.60 14.46
CA THR A 92 -9.55 -9.61 15.11
C THR A 92 -10.62 -9.27 14.08
N THR A 93 -11.86 -9.08 14.53
CA THR A 93 -12.93 -8.57 13.66
C THR A 93 -13.42 -7.23 14.16
N LEU A 94 -13.88 -6.40 13.24
CA LEU A 94 -14.65 -5.19 13.55
C LEU A 94 -15.95 -5.62 14.25
N ASN A 95 -16.23 -5.04 15.41
CA ASN A 95 -17.46 -5.25 16.18
C ASN A 95 -18.13 -3.90 16.42
N ASP A 96 -18.43 -3.25 15.30
CA ASP A 96 -19.00 -1.92 15.25
C ASP A 96 -20.04 -1.87 14.13
N ALA A 97 -21.31 -1.80 14.54
CA ALA A 97 -22.43 -1.83 13.61
C ALA A 97 -22.57 -0.53 12.80
N ALA A 98 -21.90 0.54 13.23
CA ALA A 98 -21.96 1.86 12.62
C ALA A 98 -20.55 2.45 12.47
N CYS A 99 -19.63 1.66 11.91
CA CYS A 99 -18.30 2.14 11.52
C CYS A 99 -18.42 2.92 10.21
N ASP A 100 -18.68 4.22 10.31
CA ASP A 100 -19.01 5.08 9.18
C ASP A 100 -17.82 5.98 8.77
N ALA A 101 -17.88 6.49 7.54
CA ALA A 101 -16.93 7.51 7.09
C ALA A 101 -17.04 8.75 7.99
N GLY A 102 -15.90 9.27 8.44
CA GLY A 102 -15.83 10.40 9.38
C GLY A 102 -15.60 9.98 10.84
N ASP A 103 -15.78 8.70 11.19
CA ASP A 103 -15.50 8.24 12.54
C ASP A 103 -14.00 8.24 12.85
N THR A 104 -13.67 8.61 14.10
CA THR A 104 -12.28 8.64 14.61
C THR A 104 -12.00 7.53 15.61
N SER A 105 -12.96 6.62 15.79
CA SER A 105 -12.80 5.43 16.61
C SER A 105 -13.73 4.33 16.11
N PHE A 106 -13.31 3.09 16.30
CA PHE A 106 -14.15 1.92 16.06
C PHE A 106 -13.92 0.86 17.13
N THR A 107 -14.90 -0.02 17.30
CA THR A 107 -14.83 -1.12 18.28
C THR A 107 -14.45 -2.44 17.60
N LEU A 108 -13.50 -3.15 18.20
CA LEU A 108 -13.05 -4.48 17.78
C LEU A 108 -13.65 -5.56 18.68
N THR A 109 -13.72 -6.80 18.20
CA THR A 109 -14.06 -7.95 19.04
C THR A 109 -13.02 -8.15 20.16
N SER A 110 -11.76 -7.89 19.85
CA SER A 110 -10.64 -7.86 20.80
C SER A 110 -9.62 -6.81 20.36
N GLY A 111 -9.27 -5.87 21.24
CA GLY A 111 -8.19 -4.91 21.01
C GLY A 111 -6.81 -5.41 21.45
N THR A 112 -6.67 -6.67 21.88
CA THR A 112 -5.39 -7.24 22.29
C THR A 112 -4.37 -7.15 21.15
N GLY A 113 -3.20 -6.60 21.45
CA GLY A 113 -2.09 -6.46 20.51
C GLY A 113 -2.14 -5.19 19.64
N PHE A 114 -3.27 -4.47 19.62
CA PHE A 114 -3.36 -3.15 18.98
C PHE A 114 -2.92 -2.05 19.93
N THR A 115 -2.05 -1.17 19.47
CA THR A 115 -1.42 -0.10 20.25
C THR A 115 -1.33 1.21 19.47
N ALA A 116 -1.00 2.29 20.18
CA ALA A 116 -0.75 3.58 19.55
C ALA A 116 0.48 3.51 18.63
N GLY A 117 0.37 4.08 17.43
CA GLY A 117 1.40 4.07 16.39
C GLY A 117 1.26 2.94 15.37
N ASP A 118 0.44 1.92 15.63
CA ASP A 118 0.21 0.83 14.69
C ASP A 118 -0.44 1.35 13.41
N VAL A 119 -0.03 0.78 12.27
CA VAL A 119 -0.80 0.89 11.04
C VAL A 119 -1.76 -0.29 11.01
N ILE A 120 -3.05 0.02 11.00
CA ILE A 120 -4.15 -0.92 11.10
C ILE A 120 -4.80 -1.03 9.73
N TYR A 121 -5.10 -2.25 9.30
CA TYR A 121 -5.75 -2.55 8.04
C TYR A 121 -7.16 -3.12 8.28
N LEU A 122 -8.17 -2.38 7.83
CA LEU A 122 -9.58 -2.76 7.83
C LEU A 122 -9.89 -3.40 6.47
N ARG A 123 -10.06 -4.73 6.46
CA ARG A 123 -10.08 -5.54 5.25
C ARG A 123 -11.49 -5.89 4.81
N GLU A 124 -12.00 -5.19 3.81
CA GLU A 124 -13.24 -5.52 3.14
C GLU A 124 -13.05 -6.70 2.18
N THR A 125 -13.76 -7.81 2.41
CA THR A 125 -13.67 -9.00 1.55
C THR A 125 -14.67 -8.96 0.39
N GLY A 126 -15.85 -8.39 0.62
CA GLY A 126 -16.88 -8.24 -0.43
C GLY A 126 -16.60 -7.08 -1.38
N THR A 127 -15.94 -6.02 -0.89
CA THR A 127 -15.55 -4.86 -1.70
C THR A 127 -14.11 -4.44 -1.39
N PRO A 128 -13.08 -5.15 -1.88
CA PRO A 128 -11.69 -4.88 -1.52
C PRO A 128 -11.29 -3.42 -1.68
N ALA A 129 -11.75 -2.73 -2.74
CA ALA A 129 -11.49 -1.30 -2.95
C ALA A 129 -11.96 -0.37 -1.81
N ASN A 130 -12.83 -0.84 -0.92
CA ASN A 130 -13.27 -0.12 0.29
C ASN A 130 -12.41 -0.39 1.53
N SER A 131 -11.41 -1.27 1.45
CA SER A 131 -10.49 -1.49 2.56
C SER A 131 -9.65 -0.24 2.83
N GLU A 132 -9.27 -0.05 4.09
CA GLU A 132 -8.60 1.17 4.53
C GLU A 132 -7.42 0.88 5.46
N TRP A 133 -6.41 1.75 5.39
CA TRP A 133 -5.27 1.75 6.30
C TRP A 133 -5.34 3.01 7.15
N CYS A 134 -5.41 2.85 8.47
CA CYS A 134 -5.44 3.93 9.43
C CYS A 134 -4.28 3.81 10.43
N ARG A 135 -3.96 4.92 11.11
CA ARG A 135 -2.94 4.93 12.18
C ARG A 135 -3.63 4.97 13.53
N GLY A 136 -3.29 4.03 14.40
CA GLY A 136 -3.80 3.96 15.77
C GLY A 136 -3.25 5.09 16.62
N LYS A 137 -4.14 5.85 17.26
CA LYS A 137 -3.79 6.90 18.24
C LYS A 137 -3.78 6.35 19.67
N SER A 138 -4.73 5.48 20.00
CA SER A 138 -4.81 4.80 21.29
C SER A 138 -5.76 3.60 21.21
N THR A 139 -5.56 2.63 22.11
CA THR A 139 -6.46 1.50 22.29
C THR A 139 -6.91 1.44 23.74
N SER A 140 -8.21 1.34 23.99
CA SER A 140 -8.80 1.14 25.32
C SER A 140 -9.72 -0.07 25.29
N THR A 141 -9.26 -1.17 25.90
CA THR A 141 -9.91 -2.48 25.84
C THR A 141 -10.08 -2.95 24.39
N ASN A 142 -11.24 -2.66 23.79
CA ASN A 142 -11.62 -3.08 22.45
C ASN A 142 -11.82 -1.90 21.50
N THR A 143 -11.84 -0.67 22.01
CA THR A 143 -12.03 0.53 21.19
C THR A 143 -10.67 1.05 20.77
N VAL A 144 -10.48 1.17 19.45
CA VAL A 144 -9.32 1.82 18.86
C VAL A 144 -9.73 3.22 18.44
N THR A 145 -8.99 4.23 18.89
CA THR A 145 -9.06 5.59 18.37
C THR A 145 -7.94 5.77 17.35
N ILE A 146 -8.23 6.39 16.22
CA ILE A 146 -7.29 6.61 15.11
C ILE A 146 -6.90 8.09 14.98
N GLU A 147 -5.77 8.34 14.32
CA GLU A 147 -5.23 9.70 14.17
C GLU A 147 -6.07 10.58 13.24
N GLU A 148 -6.55 9.99 12.15
CA GLU A 148 -7.36 10.64 11.11
C GLU A 148 -8.68 9.89 10.97
N ALA A 149 -9.75 10.61 10.64
CA ALA A 149 -11.07 10.01 10.45
C ALA A 149 -11.07 8.99 9.30
N LEU A 150 -11.87 7.93 9.42
CA LEU A 150 -12.08 6.96 8.36
C LEU A 150 -12.60 7.64 7.09
N THR A 151 -12.03 7.29 5.94
CA THR A 151 -12.48 7.82 4.65
C THR A 151 -13.75 7.09 4.19
N ARG A 152 -13.94 5.85 4.61
CA ARG A 152 -15.02 4.96 4.16
C ARG A 152 -15.76 4.35 5.33
N GLY A 153 -17.02 3.98 5.08
CA GLY A 153 -17.74 3.10 5.99
C GLY A 153 -17.28 1.65 5.81
N HIS A 154 -17.32 0.89 6.90
CA HIS A 154 -16.87 -0.49 6.94
C HIS A 154 -17.94 -1.44 7.47
N THR A 155 -18.00 -2.62 6.88
CA THR A 155 -18.99 -3.65 7.23
C THR A 155 -18.63 -4.26 8.59
N ASN A 156 -19.60 -4.34 9.50
CA ASN A 156 -19.41 -5.05 10.76
C ASN A 156 -18.97 -6.51 10.50
N GLY A 157 -18.01 -7.00 11.28
CA GLY A 157 -17.48 -8.36 11.17
C GLY A 157 -16.35 -8.55 10.15
N ILE A 158 -15.91 -7.51 9.45
CA ILE A 158 -14.69 -7.61 8.61
C ILE A 158 -13.45 -7.90 9.46
N ASP A 159 -12.45 -8.47 8.79
CA ASP A 159 -11.14 -8.69 9.41
C ASP A 159 -10.42 -7.35 9.63
N VAL A 160 -9.84 -7.20 10.81
CA VAL A 160 -8.96 -6.09 11.16
C VAL A 160 -7.63 -6.65 11.62
N THR A 161 -6.54 -6.10 11.08
CA THR A 161 -5.18 -6.55 11.39
C THR A 161 -4.27 -5.37 11.73
N ASP A 162 -3.31 -5.58 12.61
CA ASP A 162 -2.19 -4.67 12.83
C ASP A 162 -1.04 -4.97 11.83
N LEU A 163 0.12 -4.34 12.06
CA LEU A 163 1.37 -4.55 11.31
C LEU A 163 1.21 -4.40 9.79
N ALA A 164 0.24 -3.60 9.36
CA ALA A 164 0.20 -3.11 8.00
C ALA A 164 1.39 -2.14 7.76
N GLU A 165 1.75 -1.90 6.51
CA GLU A 165 2.94 -1.12 6.17
C GLU A 165 2.63 -0.09 5.09
N ILE A 166 3.27 1.07 5.21
CA ILE A 166 3.12 2.20 4.29
C ILE A 166 4.53 2.67 3.91
N PHE A 167 4.80 2.70 2.60
CA PHE A 167 6.09 3.08 2.04
C PHE A 167 5.96 4.31 1.17
N SER A 168 7.00 5.15 1.16
CA SER A 168 7.17 6.27 0.24
C SER A 168 8.55 6.17 -0.38
N ILE A 169 8.60 5.92 -1.70
CA ILE A 169 9.82 5.63 -2.43
C ILE A 169 10.04 6.72 -3.49
N PRO A 170 11.10 7.54 -3.37
CA PRO A 170 11.49 8.45 -4.44
C PRO A 170 12.06 7.65 -5.61
N ILE A 171 11.69 8.03 -6.84
CA ILE A 171 12.10 7.36 -8.07
C ILE A 171 12.61 8.42 -9.06
N ASP A 172 13.76 8.14 -9.68
CA ASP A 172 14.21 8.86 -10.86
C ASP A 172 13.60 8.25 -12.13
N LEU A 173 12.89 9.08 -12.89
CA LEU A 173 12.25 8.69 -14.15
C LEU A 173 13.06 9.09 -15.39
N SER A 174 14.17 9.81 -15.23
CA SER A 174 14.93 10.42 -16.34
C SER A 174 15.38 9.43 -17.42
N GLY A 175 15.64 8.17 -17.05
CA GLY A 175 16.03 7.10 -17.96
C GLY A 175 14.92 6.10 -18.32
N GLN A 176 13.67 6.34 -17.89
CA GLN A 176 12.60 5.35 -17.96
C GLN A 176 11.51 5.77 -18.94
N VAL A 177 11.01 4.83 -19.74
CA VAL A 177 9.85 5.02 -20.62
C VAL A 177 8.60 4.44 -19.97
N ARG A 178 8.73 3.31 -19.27
CA ARG A 178 7.64 2.73 -18.47
C ARG A 178 8.15 2.33 -17.10
N VAL A 179 7.26 2.38 -16.11
CA VAL A 179 7.51 1.85 -14.76
C VAL A 179 6.37 0.92 -14.33
N ARG A 180 6.67 -0.04 -13.46
CA ARG A 180 5.65 -0.89 -12.81
C ARG A 180 6.10 -1.32 -11.43
N LEU A 181 5.15 -1.66 -10.57
CA LEU A 181 5.41 -2.35 -9.31
C LEU A 181 5.39 -3.86 -9.52
N VAL A 182 6.29 -4.57 -8.87
CA VAL A 182 6.19 -6.01 -8.69
C VAL A 182 6.18 -6.33 -7.19
N VAL A 183 5.19 -7.12 -6.79
CA VAL A 183 5.04 -7.67 -5.44
C VAL A 183 5.30 -9.16 -5.51
N ASP A 184 6.32 -9.61 -4.80
CA ASP A 184 6.78 -10.99 -4.82
C ASP A 184 6.53 -11.65 -3.47
N THR A 185 5.49 -12.47 -3.44
CA THR A 185 5.14 -13.35 -2.32
C THR A 185 5.62 -14.79 -2.55
N ALA A 186 6.23 -15.07 -3.72
CA ALA A 186 6.70 -16.38 -4.19
C ALA A 186 8.12 -16.71 -3.73
N SER A 187 9.07 -15.84 -4.05
CA SER A 187 10.52 -16.04 -3.85
C SER A 187 10.91 -16.12 -2.37
N ALA A 188 9.95 -15.90 -1.48
CA ALA A 188 10.13 -15.92 -0.04
C ALA A 188 9.32 -17.05 0.64
N ALA A 189 8.47 -17.82 -0.06
CA ALA A 189 7.52 -18.74 0.59
C ALA A 189 6.88 -18.10 1.84
N SER A 190 6.48 -16.81 1.72
CA SER A 190 5.90 -16.03 2.81
C SER A 190 4.74 -16.77 3.47
N GLY A 191 4.17 -17.74 2.75
CA GLY A 191 3.24 -18.74 3.24
C GLY A 191 1.82 -18.21 3.21
N GLN A 192 1.63 -16.91 2.98
CA GLN A 192 0.37 -16.23 3.21
C GLN A 192 0.13 -15.11 2.21
N THR A 193 -1.15 -14.86 1.99
CA THR A 193 -1.65 -13.81 1.12
C THR A 193 -1.52 -12.45 1.81
N VAL A 194 -1.16 -11.41 1.06
CA VAL A 194 -1.18 -10.01 1.52
C VAL A 194 -2.01 -9.18 0.56
N ASP A 195 -2.56 -8.07 1.05
CA ASP A 195 -3.30 -7.13 0.22
C ASP A 195 -2.40 -5.92 -0.05
N CYS A 196 -2.26 -5.52 -1.32
CA CYS A 196 -1.37 -4.43 -1.72
C CYS A 196 -2.10 -3.42 -2.61
N ILE A 197 -1.76 -2.14 -2.44
CA ILE A 197 -2.15 -1.06 -3.33
C ILE A 197 -0.96 -0.13 -3.52
N ALA A 198 -0.80 0.42 -4.73
CA ALA A 198 0.25 1.37 -5.02
C ALA A 198 -0.16 2.42 -6.03
N TRP A 199 0.33 3.64 -5.82
CA TRP A 199 0.19 4.76 -6.73
C TRP A 199 1.46 5.60 -6.76
N MET A 200 1.57 6.49 -7.72
CA MET A 200 2.66 7.46 -7.78
C MET A 200 2.19 8.87 -8.07
N VAL A 201 3.06 9.81 -7.73
CA VAL A 201 2.98 11.22 -8.10
C VAL A 201 4.19 11.54 -8.98
N THR A 202 3.96 12.18 -10.12
CA THR A 202 5.01 12.56 -11.09
C THR A 202 5.06 14.07 -11.29
N ALA A 203 6.25 14.61 -11.53
CA ALA A 203 6.40 15.91 -12.18
C ALA A 203 6.30 15.73 -13.70
N ASP A 204 5.37 16.45 -14.32
CA ASP A 204 4.98 16.26 -15.72
C ASP A 204 5.61 17.31 -16.62
N SER A 205 5.56 18.58 -16.22
CA SER A 205 6.08 19.71 -16.99
C SER A 205 6.54 20.84 -16.07
N ALA A 206 7.38 21.72 -16.59
CA ALA A 206 7.86 22.92 -15.91
C ALA A 206 7.56 24.15 -16.77
N SER A 207 7.00 25.19 -16.18
CA SER A 207 6.78 26.49 -16.82
C SER A 207 7.47 27.60 -16.05
N THR A 208 8.06 28.55 -16.78
CA THR A 208 8.70 29.75 -16.24
C THR A 208 7.98 30.99 -16.71
N ALA A 209 7.63 31.87 -15.78
CA ALA A 209 7.07 33.21 -16.02
C ALA A 209 8.05 34.29 -15.55
#